data_AF-A0A1S3ZWV3-F1
#
_entry.id   AF-A0A1S3ZWV3-F1
#
_cell.length_a   1.000
_cell.length_b   1.000
_cell.length_c   1.000
_cell.angle_alpha   90.00
_cell.angle_beta   90.00
_cell.angle_gamma   90.00
#
_symmetry.space_group_name_H-M   'P 1'
#
loop_
_entity.id
_entity.type
_entity.pdbx_description
1 polymer ?
#
loop_
_entity_poly.entity_id
_entity_poly.type
_entity_poly.pdbx_seq_one_letter_code
_entity_poly.pdbx_strand_id
1 'polypeptide(L)'
;MMFIPDRFAQPGNAVSWVRFFSNLTDEHVHWMFEWFPSSEFIIRSRETTHLVLIRLRGIYPYAPIRVMRQAGRKQVIPQVSNMVQYMADFKGDAIPFKFEAQHMWNQKVIVEKETIKPDRYHAGHMYCYLSWLEDDVAEDIKKGINLKDRNIDKAAEAQVKYIRLCKRVFESEAKHVEQHKVNMEVINEWMDIATNSTERLEYLEQGLMKLEGKMRKRLSDCQGTDGSEGGHLAKSYLLCAIWET
;
A
#
# COMPACT_ATOMS: atom_id res chain seq x y z
N MET A 1 11.71 -32.68 22.24
CA MET A 1 12.32 -31.88 23.32
C MET A 1 13.53 -31.19 22.69
N MET A 2 13.40 -29.90 22.34
CA MET A 2 14.44 -29.17 21.61
C MET A 2 15.43 -28.63 22.65
N PHE A 3 16.66 -29.10 22.61
CA PHE A 3 17.74 -28.64 23.48
C PHE A 3 18.07 -27.20 23.07
N ILE A 4 17.63 -26.21 23.84
CA ILE A 4 18.11 -24.83 23.72
C ILE A 4 19.43 -24.83 24.47
N PRO A 5 20.59 -24.68 23.81
CA PRO A 5 21.86 -24.56 24.51
C PRO A 5 21.75 -23.41 25.50
N ASP A 6 22.34 -23.54 26.69
CA ASP A 6 22.42 -22.44 27.65
C ASP A 6 23.22 -21.29 27.01
N ARG A 7 22.50 -20.36 26.37
CA ARG A 7 23.10 -19.20 25.68
C ARG A 7 23.64 -18.17 26.67
N PHE A 8 23.53 -18.45 27.97
CA PHE A 8 23.89 -17.55 29.06
C PHE A 8 24.95 -18.15 29.99
N ALA A 9 25.87 -18.99 29.49
CA ALA A 9 27.07 -19.33 30.25
C ALA A 9 27.82 -18.05 30.65
N GLN A 10 27.65 -17.62 31.90
CA GLN A 10 28.12 -16.32 32.37
C GLN A 10 29.64 -16.35 32.55
N PRO A 11 30.39 -15.35 32.05
CA PRO A 11 31.81 -15.23 32.30
C PRO A 11 32.11 -15.16 33.81
N GLY A 12 33.04 -15.99 34.29
CA GLY A 12 33.34 -16.11 35.72
C GLY A 12 34.20 -14.98 36.32
N ASN A 13 34.72 -14.06 35.52
CA ASN A 13 35.53 -12.92 36.00
C ASN A 13 35.44 -11.72 35.04
N ALA A 14 35.90 -10.55 35.52
CA ALA A 14 35.82 -9.27 34.80
C ALA A 14 36.55 -9.28 33.44
N VAL A 15 37.70 -9.95 33.32
CA VAL A 15 38.46 -10.02 32.05
C VAL A 15 37.68 -10.83 31.01
N SER A 16 37.06 -11.93 31.44
CA SER A 16 36.19 -12.73 30.57
C SER A 16 34.93 -11.98 30.16
N TRP A 17 34.38 -11.11 31.02
CA TRP A 17 33.28 -10.21 30.67
C TRP A 17 33.68 -9.16 29.62
N VAL A 18 34.84 -8.52 29.77
CA VAL A 18 35.34 -7.55 28.78
C VAL A 18 35.49 -8.23 27.41
N ARG A 19 36.14 -9.40 27.36
CA ARG A 19 36.29 -10.18 26.12
C ARG A 19 34.94 -10.60 25.54
N PHE A 20 33.99 -11.00 26.38
CA PHE A 20 32.64 -11.36 25.95
C PHE A 20 31.95 -10.17 25.28
N PHE A 21 31.92 -9.00 25.93
CA PHE A 21 31.29 -7.79 25.39
C PHE A 21 31.96 -7.30 24.11
N SER A 22 33.30 -7.38 24.01
CA SER A 22 34.04 -6.99 22.81
C SER A 22 33.75 -7.86 21.58
N ASN A 23 33.26 -9.09 21.77
CA ASN A 23 32.92 -10.01 20.69
C ASN A 23 31.44 -9.97 20.30
N LEU A 24 30.62 -9.18 21.00
CA LEU A 24 29.21 -9.04 20.65
C LEU A 24 29.08 -8.28 19.33
N THR A 25 28.32 -8.85 18.40
CA THR A 25 27.84 -8.15 17.20
C THR A 25 26.39 -7.73 17.38
N ASP A 26 25.86 -6.92 16.46
CA ASP A 26 24.45 -6.50 16.45
C ASP A 26 23.44 -7.66 16.43
N GLU A 27 23.86 -8.84 16.00
CA GLU A 27 23.09 -10.08 15.99
C GLU A 27 23.11 -10.78 17.35
N HIS A 28 24.10 -10.52 18.19
CA HIS A 28 24.24 -11.12 19.52
C HIS A 28 23.52 -10.28 20.60
N VAL A 29 23.39 -8.97 20.40
CA VAL A 29 22.76 -8.06 21.37
C VAL A 29 21.26 -7.97 21.12
N HIS A 30 20.51 -8.79 21.86
CA HIS A 30 19.05 -8.77 21.83
C HIS A 30 18.49 -7.81 22.90
N TRP A 31 17.79 -6.76 22.45
CA TRP A 31 17.11 -5.81 23.33
C TRP A 31 15.62 -6.14 23.54
N MET A 32 15.21 -7.40 23.32
CA MET A 32 13.83 -7.80 23.49
C MET A 32 13.60 -8.42 24.85
N PHE A 33 12.53 -8.00 25.52
CA PHE A 33 12.00 -8.75 26.64
C PHE A 33 11.18 -9.92 26.08
N GLU A 34 11.65 -11.14 26.30
CA GLU A 34 11.02 -12.37 25.80
C GLU A 34 9.54 -12.50 26.25
N TRP A 35 9.21 -11.93 27.41
CA TRP A 35 7.87 -11.89 27.99
C TRP A 35 7.03 -10.67 27.56
N PHE A 36 7.58 -9.72 26.80
CA PHE A 36 6.90 -8.49 26.37
C PHE A 36 6.56 -8.41 24.87
N PRO A 37 6.01 -9.45 24.22
CA PRO A 37 5.53 -9.29 22.86
C PRO A 37 4.14 -8.66 22.85
N SER A 38 4.09 -7.35 23.09
CA SER A 38 2.82 -6.63 23.05
C SER A 38 2.27 -6.64 21.62
N SER A 39 1.06 -7.19 21.46
CA SER A 39 0.28 -7.13 20.22
C SER A 39 0.05 -5.69 19.79
N GLU A 40 -0.06 -4.79 20.77
CA GLU A 40 -0.25 -3.36 20.58
C GLU A 40 0.94 -2.59 21.14
N PHE A 41 1.54 -1.71 20.34
CA PHE A 41 2.67 -0.90 20.78
C PHE A 41 2.39 0.58 20.57
N ILE A 42 2.35 1.35 21.65
CA ILE A 42 2.13 2.80 21.56
C ILE A 42 3.44 3.45 21.14
N ILE A 43 3.41 4.18 20.02
CA ILE A 43 4.64 4.76 19.45
C ILE A 43 4.77 6.27 19.65
N ARG A 44 3.64 6.98 19.76
CA ARG A 44 3.58 8.46 19.88
C ARG A 44 2.15 8.94 20.13
N SER A 45 1.96 10.26 20.27
CA SER A 45 0.66 10.92 20.14
C SER A 45 0.35 11.23 18.66
N ARG A 46 -0.90 11.58 18.34
CA ARG A 46 -1.27 12.11 17.02
C ARG A 46 -0.56 13.42 16.71
N GLU A 47 -0.40 14.29 17.70
CA GLU A 47 0.14 15.65 17.55
C GLU A 47 1.65 15.76 17.77
N THR A 48 2.25 14.85 18.55
CA THR A 48 3.67 14.89 18.90
C THR A 48 4.35 13.56 18.62
N THR A 49 5.67 13.58 18.43
CA THR A 49 6.47 12.39 18.10
C THR A 49 6.88 11.57 19.34
N HIS A 50 6.43 11.98 20.52
CA HIS A 50 6.75 11.38 21.81
C HIS A 50 5.51 11.34 22.70
N LEU A 51 5.63 10.67 23.83
CA LEU A 51 4.67 10.63 24.93
C LEU A 51 5.30 11.29 26.15
N VAL A 52 4.47 11.68 27.09
CA VAL A 52 4.93 12.27 28.35
C VAL A 52 4.65 11.27 29.46
N LEU A 53 5.70 10.77 30.11
CA LEU A 53 5.60 9.81 31.21
C LEU A 53 5.73 10.51 32.55
N ILE A 54 4.82 10.20 33.45
CA ILE A 54 4.87 10.58 34.87
C ILE A 54 5.80 9.58 35.56
N ARG A 55 6.95 10.05 36.04
CA ARG A 55 7.93 9.31 36.83
C ARG A 55 7.83 9.70 38.30
N LEU A 56 8.54 9.00 39.17
CA LEU A 56 8.54 9.25 40.62
C LEU A 56 8.95 10.68 41.02
N ARG A 57 9.86 11.32 40.27
CA ARG A 57 10.42 12.65 40.59
C ARG A 57 9.92 13.78 39.69
N GLY A 58 9.09 13.47 38.71
CA GLY A 58 8.72 14.44 37.71
C GLY A 58 8.20 13.80 36.46
N ILE A 59 8.25 14.55 35.37
CA ILE A 59 7.71 14.20 34.09
C ILE A 59 8.83 14.20 33.07
N TYR A 60 8.86 13.14 32.27
CA TYR A 60 9.87 12.94 31.26
C TYR A 60 9.24 12.56 29.92
N PRO A 61 9.71 13.14 28.82
CA PRO A 61 9.32 12.70 27.50
C PRO A 61 9.88 11.31 27.22
N TYR A 62 9.11 10.52 26.50
CA TYR A 62 9.45 9.18 26.07
C TYR A 62 9.09 9.02 24.59
N ALA A 63 10.07 8.62 23.78
CA ALA A 63 9.89 8.40 22.34
C ALA A 63 9.99 6.89 22.03
N PRO A 64 8.89 6.12 22.20
CA PRO A 64 8.92 4.66 22.00
C PRO A 64 9.37 4.25 20.59
N ILE A 65 9.22 5.13 19.60
CA ILE A 65 9.72 4.91 18.24
C ILE A 65 11.25 4.68 18.17
N ARG A 66 12.02 5.08 19.18
CA ARG A 66 13.47 4.82 19.27
C ARG A 66 13.81 3.35 19.59
N VAL A 67 12.84 2.57 20.05
CA VAL A 67 13.06 1.22 20.60
C VAL A 67 12.16 0.17 19.95
N MET A 68 11.81 0.35 18.66
CA MET A 68 10.89 -0.54 17.95
C MET A 68 11.38 -1.99 17.90
N ARG A 69 12.71 -2.21 17.85
CA ARG A 69 13.31 -3.57 17.91
C ARG A 69 12.97 -4.30 19.19
N GLN A 70 12.82 -3.61 20.32
CA GLN A 70 12.45 -4.24 21.60
C GLN A 70 11.04 -4.85 21.55
N ALA A 71 10.19 -4.33 20.66
CA ALA A 71 8.85 -4.83 20.40
C ALA A 71 8.79 -5.79 19.18
N GLY A 72 9.93 -6.29 18.71
CA GLY A 72 10.01 -7.19 17.54
C GLY A 72 9.63 -6.52 16.22
N ARG A 73 9.76 -5.19 16.12
CA ARG A 73 9.38 -4.40 14.95
C ARG A 73 10.61 -3.77 14.29
N LYS A 74 10.50 -3.53 12.98
CA LYS A 74 11.57 -2.90 12.20
C LYS A 74 11.89 -1.52 12.76
N GLN A 75 13.17 -1.25 13.02
CA GLN A 75 13.59 0.08 13.48
C GLN A 75 13.44 1.11 12.36
N VAL A 76 12.89 2.26 12.70
CA VAL A 76 12.76 3.40 11.79
C VAL A 76 13.57 4.58 12.33
N ILE A 77 13.85 5.55 11.46
CA ILE A 77 14.47 6.80 11.89
C ILE A 77 13.47 7.54 12.78
N PRO A 78 13.82 7.83 14.04
CA PRO A 78 12.91 8.50 14.95
C PRO A 78 12.75 9.97 14.52
N GLN A 79 11.51 10.46 14.49
CA GLN A 79 11.25 11.88 14.34
C GLN A 79 11.51 12.56 15.69
N VAL A 80 12.61 13.28 15.81
CA VAL A 80 13.03 13.89 17.08
C VAL A 80 12.53 15.33 17.14
N SER A 81 11.58 15.59 18.04
CA SER A 81 11.19 16.96 18.43
C SER A 81 12.06 17.43 19.60
N ASN A 82 12.19 18.74 19.84
CA ASN A 82 12.74 19.20 21.11
C ASN A 82 11.80 18.78 22.26
N MET A 83 12.25 17.80 23.04
CA MET A 83 11.47 17.25 24.14
C MET A 83 11.79 17.90 25.49
N VAL A 84 12.83 18.75 25.58
CA VAL A 84 13.29 19.36 26.85
C VAL A 84 12.18 20.18 27.50
N GLN A 85 11.31 20.81 26.72
CA GLN A 85 10.17 21.58 27.22
C GLN A 85 9.15 20.75 28.03
N TYR A 86 9.16 19.42 27.89
CA TYR A 86 8.28 18.50 28.63
C TYR A 86 8.98 17.84 29.82
N MET A 87 10.22 18.22 30.12
CA MET A 87 10.92 17.79 31.33
C MET A 87 10.59 18.74 32.47
N ALA A 88 10.03 18.21 33.55
CA ALA A 88 9.74 19.00 34.74
C ALA A 88 9.74 18.12 35.99
N ASP A 89 10.43 18.56 37.03
CA ASP A 89 10.37 17.94 38.34
C ASP A 89 9.07 18.31 39.06
N PHE A 90 8.59 17.41 39.93
CA PHE A 90 7.48 17.76 40.81
C PHE A 90 7.93 18.78 41.86
N LYS A 91 7.15 19.84 41.99
CA LYS A 91 7.33 20.85 43.04
C LYS A 91 6.09 20.83 43.92
N GLY A 92 6.20 20.15 45.06
CA GLY A 92 5.05 19.87 45.92
C GLY A 92 4.04 18.94 45.24
N ASP A 93 2.75 19.16 45.47
CA ASP A 93 1.67 18.28 44.98
C ASP A 93 1.20 18.60 43.55
N ALA A 94 1.74 19.64 42.93
CA ALA A 94 1.36 20.03 41.57
C ALA A 94 2.08 19.15 40.54
N ILE A 95 1.29 18.49 39.69
CA ILE A 95 1.78 17.74 38.52
C ILE A 95 1.83 18.69 37.32
N PRO A 96 3.03 19.07 36.83
CA PRO A 96 3.16 19.91 35.64
C PRO A 96 2.51 19.23 34.43
N PHE A 97 2.00 19.99 33.46
CA PHE A 97 1.51 19.45 32.17
C PHE A 97 0.47 18.32 32.28
N LYS A 98 -0.28 18.23 33.38
CA LYS A 98 -1.23 17.12 33.63
C LYS A 98 -2.25 16.98 32.51
N PHE A 99 -2.83 18.09 32.06
CA PHE A 99 -3.86 18.09 31.02
C PHE A 99 -3.27 17.74 29.66
N GLU A 100 -2.10 18.28 29.34
CA GLU A 100 -1.37 18.04 28.10
C GLU A 100 -0.93 16.58 28.00
N ALA A 101 -0.37 16.03 29.08
CA ALA A 101 -0.01 14.62 29.16
C ALA A 101 -1.25 13.76 28.95
N GLN A 102 -2.34 14.02 29.67
CA GLN A 102 -3.60 13.27 29.51
C GLN A 102 -4.14 13.38 28.07
N HIS A 103 -4.09 14.57 27.48
CA HIS A 103 -4.51 14.79 26.09
C HIS A 103 -3.68 13.97 25.10
N MET A 104 -2.34 13.99 25.25
CA MET A 104 -1.44 13.18 24.43
C MET A 104 -1.72 11.68 24.54
N TRP A 105 -1.98 11.19 25.77
CA TRP A 105 -2.33 9.78 26.00
C TRP A 105 -3.69 9.39 25.43
N ASN A 106 -4.67 10.32 25.44
CA ASN A 106 -5.96 10.12 24.78
C ASN A 106 -5.82 10.06 23.26
N GLN A 107 -4.85 10.78 22.71
CA GLN A 107 -4.52 10.80 21.29
C GLN A 107 -3.41 9.80 20.91
N LYS A 108 -3.17 8.76 21.71
CA LYS A 108 -2.14 7.77 21.43
C LYS A 108 -2.30 7.13 20.05
N VAL A 109 -1.18 6.89 19.40
CA VAL A 109 -1.08 6.10 18.16
C VAL A 109 -0.50 4.75 18.53
N ILE A 110 -1.28 3.71 18.25
CA ILE A 110 -0.95 2.31 18.48
C ILE A 110 -0.55 1.68 17.16
N VAL A 111 0.49 0.86 17.19
CA VAL A 111 0.85 -0.02 16.09
C VAL A 111 0.41 -1.43 16.44
N GLU A 112 -0.34 -2.03 15.52
CA GLU A 112 -0.97 -3.34 15.68
C GLU A 112 0.03 -4.50 15.46
N LYS A 113 -0.46 -5.72 15.64
CA LYS A 113 0.33 -6.94 15.75
C LYS A 113 0.97 -7.34 14.40
N GLU A 114 0.35 -6.97 13.30
CA GLU A 114 0.73 -7.27 11.91
C GLU A 114 2.09 -6.66 11.55
N THR A 115 2.50 -5.64 12.30
CA THR A 115 3.81 -4.99 12.12
C THR A 115 4.96 -5.74 12.81
N ILE A 116 4.65 -6.72 13.66
CA ILE A 116 5.64 -7.57 14.32
C ILE A 116 6.26 -8.50 13.29
N LYS A 117 7.58 -8.58 13.28
CA LYS A 117 8.30 -9.46 12.35
C LYS A 117 8.16 -10.93 12.79
N PRO A 118 8.02 -11.87 11.83
CA PRO A 118 7.97 -13.31 12.13
C PRO A 118 9.22 -13.75 12.92
N ASP A 119 10.39 -13.32 12.46
CA ASP A 119 11.62 -13.34 13.24
C ASP A 119 11.79 -12.00 13.95
N ARG A 120 11.45 -11.99 15.24
CA ARG A 120 11.53 -10.78 16.07
C ARG A 120 12.97 -10.41 16.41
N TYR A 121 13.86 -11.40 16.48
CA TYR A 121 15.28 -11.19 16.78
C TYR A 121 15.97 -10.46 15.63
N HIS A 122 15.49 -10.69 14.40
CA HIS A 122 16.00 -10.09 13.18
C HIS A 122 15.01 -9.10 12.56
N ALA A 123 14.29 -8.34 13.40
CA ALA A 123 13.32 -7.38 12.90
C ALA A 123 13.92 -6.29 11.97
N GLY A 124 15.24 -6.11 12.07
CA GLY A 124 16.05 -5.26 11.20
C GLY A 124 15.79 -3.77 11.39
N HIS A 125 16.31 -2.97 10.47
CA HIS A 125 16.16 -1.51 10.46
C HIS A 125 15.87 -0.98 9.06
N MET A 126 15.39 0.25 8.99
CA MET A 126 15.29 1.01 7.74
C MET A 126 16.69 1.17 7.12
N TYR A 127 16.78 1.22 5.78
CA TYR A 127 18.05 1.24 5.06
C TYR A 127 18.99 2.35 5.56
N CYS A 128 18.47 3.57 5.76
CA CYS A 128 19.27 4.72 6.20
C CYS A 128 19.41 4.85 7.73
N TYR A 129 18.95 3.86 8.51
CA TYR A 129 18.94 3.99 9.98
C TYR A 129 20.35 3.96 10.58
N LEU A 130 21.25 3.10 10.09
CA LEU A 130 22.60 3.01 10.61
C LEU A 130 23.40 4.30 10.35
N SER A 131 23.33 4.82 9.12
CA SER A 131 23.94 6.11 8.79
C SER A 131 23.37 7.25 9.65
N TRP A 132 22.05 7.28 9.85
CA TRP A 132 21.43 8.24 10.76
C TRP A 132 21.93 8.09 12.21
N LEU A 133 22.11 6.86 12.69
CA LEU A 133 22.59 6.62 14.06
C LEU A 133 24.06 7.03 14.23
N GLU A 134 24.90 6.75 13.23
CA GLU A 134 26.29 7.21 13.21
C GLU A 134 26.37 8.74 13.29
N ASP A 135 25.55 9.44 12.49
CA ASP A 135 25.44 10.89 12.54
C ASP A 135 24.91 11.40 13.91
N ASP A 136 23.93 10.71 14.52
CA ASP A 136 23.35 11.08 15.83
C ASP A 136 24.39 10.94 16.96
N VAL A 137 25.15 9.85 16.94
CA VAL A 137 26.20 9.55 17.92
C VAL A 137 27.39 10.49 17.76
N ALA A 138 27.73 10.89 16.54
CA ALA A 138 28.77 11.89 16.26
C ALA A 138 28.38 13.32 16.64
N GLU A 139 27.13 13.55 17.10
CA GLU A 139 26.49 14.86 17.25
C GLU A 139 26.43 15.69 15.95
N ASP A 140 26.68 15.07 14.80
CA ASP A 140 26.68 15.72 13.48
C ASP A 140 25.25 15.99 12.98
N ILE A 141 24.24 15.35 13.56
CA ILE A 141 22.85 15.76 13.38
C ILE A 141 22.66 17.12 14.04
N LYS A 142 22.46 18.14 13.20
CA LYS A 142 21.99 19.47 13.63
C LYS A 142 20.77 19.29 14.53
N LYS A 143 20.97 19.43 15.86
CA LYS A 143 19.88 19.52 16.85
C LYS A 143 18.86 20.50 16.28
N GLY A 144 17.65 20.02 16.04
CA GLY A 144 16.57 20.84 15.50
C GLY A 144 16.52 22.16 16.27
N ILE A 145 16.64 23.26 15.52
CA ILE A 145 16.82 24.63 16.02
C ILE A 145 15.84 24.86 17.16
N ASN A 146 16.38 25.18 18.34
CA ASN A 146 15.57 25.37 19.52
C ASN A 146 15.14 26.83 19.70
N LEU A 147 13.82 27.00 19.80
CA LEU A 147 13.06 28.03 20.54
C LEU A 147 13.15 29.51 20.09
N LYS A 148 12.06 30.01 19.48
CA LYS A 148 11.21 31.02 20.15
C LYS A 148 9.83 31.26 19.52
N ASP A 149 9.59 30.88 18.29
CA ASP A 149 8.27 31.06 17.68
C ASP A 149 7.68 29.73 17.24
N ARG A 150 6.35 29.61 17.34
CA ARG A 150 5.55 28.56 16.69
C ARG A 150 5.87 28.52 15.20
N ASN A 151 6.93 27.82 14.83
CA ASN A 151 7.14 27.37 13.47
C ASN A 151 6.76 25.90 13.46
N ILE A 152 5.59 25.65 12.88
CA ILE A 152 5.22 24.34 12.34
C ILE A 152 6.48 23.80 11.68
N ASP A 153 6.97 22.67 12.17
CA ASP A 153 8.15 22.01 11.62
C ASP A 153 7.84 21.71 10.15
N LYS A 154 8.28 22.62 9.26
CA LYS A 154 7.98 22.57 7.83
C LYS A 154 8.54 21.28 7.22
N ALA A 155 9.58 20.71 7.80
CA ALA A 155 10.13 19.43 7.38
C ALA A 155 9.21 18.27 7.80
N ALA A 156 8.71 18.26 9.04
CA ALA A 156 7.72 17.27 9.46
C ALA A 156 6.39 17.41 8.70
N GLU A 157 5.91 18.63 8.45
CA GLU A 157 4.71 18.87 7.65
C GLU A 157 4.93 18.46 6.19
N ALA A 158 6.09 18.75 5.61
CA ALA A 158 6.46 18.28 4.27
C ALA A 158 6.55 16.76 4.21
N GLN A 159 7.08 16.09 5.24
CA GLN A 159 7.19 14.64 5.28
C GLN A 159 5.82 13.96 5.44
N VAL A 160 4.94 14.51 6.27
CA VAL A 160 3.54 14.05 6.38
C VAL A 160 2.79 14.29 5.07
N LYS A 161 2.97 15.47 4.45
CA LYS A 161 2.40 15.76 3.13
C LYS A 161 2.91 14.80 2.08
N TYR A 162 4.21 14.52 2.05
CA TYR A 162 4.85 13.57 1.14
C TYR A 162 4.29 12.15 1.31
N ILE A 163 4.26 11.62 2.53
CA ILE A 163 3.69 10.29 2.82
C ILE A 163 2.22 10.22 2.40
N ARG A 164 1.43 11.27 2.68
CA ARG A 164 0.01 11.34 2.31
C ARG A 164 -0.17 11.46 0.79
N LEU A 165 0.75 12.13 0.09
CA LEU A 165 0.76 12.22 -1.36
C LEU A 165 1.07 10.85 -1.98
N CYS A 166 2.14 10.19 -1.52
CA CYS A 166 2.51 8.85 -1.98
C CYS A 166 1.36 7.87 -1.80
N LYS A 167 0.69 7.87 -0.64
CA LYS A 167 -0.49 7.03 -0.40
C LYS A 167 -1.61 7.28 -1.42
N ARG A 168 -1.95 8.55 -1.68
CA ARG A 168 -2.98 8.89 -2.67
C ARG A 168 -2.59 8.50 -4.09
N VAL A 169 -1.32 8.67 -4.46
CA VAL A 169 -0.81 8.26 -5.77
C VAL A 169 -0.98 6.75 -5.94
N PHE A 170 -0.49 5.95 -4.98
CA PHE A 170 -0.67 4.50 -5.01
C PHE A 170 -2.15 4.08 -5.07
N GLU A 171 -3.02 4.70 -4.27
CA GLU A 171 -4.46 4.43 -4.30
C GLU A 171 -5.10 4.84 -5.63
N SER A 172 -4.66 5.94 -6.25
CA SER A 172 -5.16 6.39 -7.54
C SER A 172 -4.67 5.53 -8.70
N GLU A 173 -3.41 5.08 -8.65
CA GLU A 173 -2.85 4.14 -9.62
C GLU A 173 -3.58 2.80 -9.55
N ALA A 174 -3.82 2.26 -8.35
CA ALA A 174 -4.59 1.03 -8.17
C ALA A 174 -6.01 1.16 -8.74
N LYS A 175 -6.70 2.29 -8.49
CA LYS A 175 -8.03 2.56 -9.08
C LYS A 175 -7.98 2.68 -10.60
N HIS A 176 -6.97 3.36 -11.13
CA HIS A 176 -6.82 3.52 -12.58
C HIS A 176 -6.54 2.19 -13.27
N VAL A 177 -5.72 1.32 -12.66
CA VAL A 177 -5.46 -0.05 -13.16
C VAL A 177 -6.75 -0.87 -13.17
N GLU A 178 -7.54 -0.82 -12.10
CA GLU A 178 -8.80 -1.56 -12.03
C GLU A 178 -9.82 -1.04 -13.05
N GLN A 179 -9.93 0.29 -13.20
CA GLN A 179 -10.80 0.89 -14.22
C GLN A 179 -10.35 0.53 -15.64
N HIS A 180 -9.04 0.51 -15.88
CA HIS A 180 -8.50 0.10 -17.18
C HIS A 180 -8.86 -1.35 -17.49
N LYS A 181 -8.85 -2.24 -16.49
CA LYS A 181 -9.26 -3.63 -16.66
C LYS A 181 -10.74 -3.75 -17.06
N VAL A 182 -11.63 -3.05 -16.36
CA VAL A 182 -13.06 -3.00 -16.69
C VAL A 182 -13.29 -2.44 -18.10
N ASN A 183 -12.60 -1.35 -18.45
CA ASN A 183 -12.71 -0.76 -19.79
C ASN A 183 -12.24 -1.73 -20.89
N MET A 184 -11.17 -2.50 -20.64
CA MET A 184 -10.70 -3.52 -21.57
C MET A 184 -11.72 -4.64 -21.77
N GLU A 185 -12.40 -5.08 -20.70
CA GLU A 185 -13.48 -6.08 -20.81
C GLU A 185 -14.62 -5.57 -21.70
N VAL A 186 -15.05 -4.31 -21.52
CA VAL A 186 -16.08 -3.68 -22.37
C VAL A 186 -15.61 -3.54 -23.82
N ILE A 187 -14.37 -3.12 -24.05
CA ILE A 187 -13.82 -3.00 -25.42
C ILE A 187 -13.83 -4.37 -26.12
N ASN A 188 -13.44 -5.43 -25.42
CA ASN A 188 -13.45 -6.78 -25.98
C ASN A 188 -14.87 -7.23 -26.33
N GLU A 189 -15.86 -6.95 -25.48
CA GLU A 189 -17.27 -7.26 -25.78
C GLU A 189 -17.78 -6.53 -27.03
N TRP A 190 -17.47 -5.23 -27.16
CA TRP A 190 -17.81 -4.46 -28.36
C TRP A 190 -17.09 -4.96 -29.61
N MET A 191 -15.84 -5.42 -29.49
CA MET A 191 -15.11 -6.06 -30.59
C MET A 191 -15.79 -7.35 -31.03
N ASP A 192 -16.25 -8.19 -30.12
CA ASP A 192 -16.97 -9.43 -30.45
C ASP A 192 -18.29 -9.13 -31.16
N ILE A 193 -19.05 -8.13 -30.67
CA ILE A 193 -20.29 -7.67 -31.31
C ILE A 193 -20.04 -7.16 -32.72
N ALA A 194 -18.99 -6.34 -32.91
CA ALA A 194 -18.63 -5.80 -34.21
C ALA A 194 -18.22 -6.90 -35.19
N THR A 195 -17.46 -7.89 -34.71
CA THR A 195 -17.03 -9.05 -35.50
C THR A 195 -18.24 -9.86 -35.98
N ASN A 196 -19.14 -10.24 -35.07
CA ASN A 196 -20.35 -10.98 -35.40
C ASN A 196 -21.28 -10.20 -36.36
N SER A 197 -21.41 -8.89 -36.16
CA SER A 197 -22.20 -8.04 -37.05
C SER A 197 -21.61 -7.99 -38.47
N THR A 198 -20.28 -7.97 -38.58
CA THR A 198 -19.56 -7.98 -39.86
C THR A 198 -19.77 -9.31 -40.59
N GLU A 199 -19.60 -10.44 -39.89
CA GLU A 199 -19.86 -11.79 -40.45
C GLU A 199 -21.30 -11.91 -40.97
N ARG A 200 -22.27 -11.35 -40.23
CA ARG A 200 -23.68 -11.36 -40.63
C ARG A 200 -23.95 -10.49 -41.85
N LEU A 201 -23.28 -9.35 -41.99
CA LEU A 201 -23.37 -8.50 -43.19
C LEU A 201 -22.80 -9.23 -44.41
N GLU A 202 -21.63 -9.84 -44.29
CA GLU A 202 -21.04 -10.64 -45.36
C GLU A 202 -21.98 -11.77 -45.81
N TYR A 203 -22.63 -12.46 -44.86
CA TYR A 203 -23.63 -13.49 -45.16
C TYR A 203 -24.82 -12.94 -45.95
N LEU A 204 -25.35 -11.77 -45.55
CA LEU A 204 -26.48 -11.14 -46.25
C LEU A 204 -26.09 -10.65 -47.64
N GLU A 205 -24.89 -10.08 -47.80
CA GLU A 205 -24.35 -9.65 -49.09
C GLU A 205 -24.20 -10.83 -50.05
N GLN A 206 -23.66 -11.96 -49.58
CA GLN A 206 -23.60 -13.20 -50.37
C GLN A 206 -25.00 -13.70 -50.76
N GLY A 207 -25.96 -13.62 -49.84
CA GLY A 207 -27.36 -13.96 -50.09
C GLY A 207 -27.99 -13.10 -51.19
N LEU A 208 -27.76 -11.78 -51.13
CA LEU A 208 -28.27 -10.81 -52.10
C LEU A 208 -27.64 -11.02 -53.48
N MET A 209 -26.32 -11.21 -53.55
CA MET A 209 -25.61 -11.54 -54.79
C MET A 209 -26.16 -12.81 -55.46
N LYS A 210 -26.47 -13.84 -54.66
CA LYS A 210 -27.09 -15.08 -55.17
C LYS A 210 -28.50 -14.85 -55.68
N LEU A 211 -29.29 -14.02 -55.00
CA LEU A 211 -30.66 -13.67 -55.44
C LEU A 211 -30.63 -12.87 -56.73
N GLU A 212 -29.77 -11.84 -56.83
CA GLU A 212 -29.61 -11.04 -58.04
C GLU A 212 -29.17 -11.92 -59.22
N GLY A 213 -28.22 -12.83 -59.01
CA GLY A 213 -27.80 -13.80 -60.01
C GLY A 213 -28.95 -14.69 -60.51
N LYS A 214 -29.82 -15.16 -59.61
CA LYS A 214 -31.03 -15.91 -59.98
C LYS A 214 -32.01 -15.06 -60.79
N MET A 215 -32.24 -13.81 -60.39
CA MET A 215 -33.14 -12.89 -61.11
C MET A 215 -32.61 -12.59 -62.52
N ARG A 216 -31.32 -12.29 -62.65
CA ARG A 216 -30.67 -12.04 -63.94
C ARG A 216 -30.79 -13.24 -64.88
N LYS A 217 -30.56 -14.47 -64.37
CA LYS A 217 -30.76 -15.70 -65.13
C LYS A 217 -32.21 -15.85 -65.62
N ARG A 218 -33.19 -15.67 -64.73
CA ARG A 218 -34.62 -15.75 -65.10
C ARG A 218 -35.00 -14.71 -66.16
N LEU A 219 -34.50 -13.48 -66.05
CA LEU A 219 -34.73 -12.44 -67.06
C LEU A 219 -34.14 -12.83 -68.43
N SER A 220 -32.93 -13.38 -68.46
CA SER A 220 -32.32 -13.90 -69.70
C SER A 220 -33.12 -15.07 -70.30
N ASP A 221 -33.60 -16.01 -69.48
CA ASP A 221 -34.44 -17.13 -69.93
C ASP A 221 -35.76 -16.62 -70.58
N CYS A 222 -36.35 -15.55 -70.03
CA CYS A 222 -37.54 -14.91 -70.59
C CYS A 222 -37.27 -14.11 -71.89
N GLN A 223 -36.06 -13.58 -72.08
CA GLN A 223 -35.67 -12.84 -73.29
C GLN A 223 -35.25 -13.76 -74.45
N GLY A 224 -34.84 -14.99 -74.17
CA GLY A 224 -34.44 -16.00 -75.16
C GLY A 224 -35.59 -16.87 -75.69
N THR A 225 -36.83 -16.63 -75.27
CA THR A 225 -38.02 -17.40 -75.68
C THR A 225 -38.95 -16.55 -76.55
N ASP A 226 -39.44 -17.12 -77.65
CA ASP A 226 -40.34 -16.44 -78.59
C ASP A 226 -41.69 -16.08 -77.91
N GLY A 227 -42.35 -15.03 -78.39
CA GLY A 227 -43.31 -14.20 -77.64
C GLY A 227 -44.52 -14.88 -76.98
N SER A 228 -44.80 -16.15 -77.26
CA SER A 228 -45.86 -16.92 -76.57
C SER A 228 -45.35 -17.72 -75.35
N GLU A 229 -44.12 -18.22 -75.37
CA GLU A 229 -43.54 -19.01 -74.28
C GLU A 229 -42.98 -18.14 -73.15
N GLY A 230 -42.37 -17.00 -73.49
CA GLY A 230 -41.87 -16.04 -72.50
C GLY A 230 -42.97 -15.50 -71.58
N GLY A 231 -44.20 -15.34 -72.11
CA GLY A 231 -45.37 -14.90 -71.35
C GLY A 231 -45.89 -15.95 -70.35
N HIS A 232 -45.80 -17.24 -70.69
CA HIS A 232 -46.18 -18.34 -69.79
C HIS A 232 -45.16 -18.52 -68.65
N LEU A 233 -43.86 -18.38 -68.95
CA LEU A 233 -42.77 -18.41 -67.97
C LEU A 233 -42.87 -17.24 -66.99
N ALA A 234 -43.13 -16.02 -67.46
CA ALA A 234 -43.31 -14.86 -66.58
C ALA A 234 -44.49 -15.05 -65.60
N LYS A 235 -45.60 -15.65 -66.06
CA LYS A 235 -46.75 -15.98 -65.22
C LYS A 235 -46.45 -17.04 -64.17
N SER A 236 -45.67 -18.08 -64.51
CA SER A 236 -45.33 -19.14 -63.54
C SER A 236 -44.41 -18.62 -62.43
N TYR A 237 -43.46 -17.74 -62.76
CA TYR A 237 -42.58 -17.12 -61.75
C TYR A 237 -43.33 -16.17 -60.80
N LEU A 238 -44.31 -15.41 -61.31
CA LEU A 238 -45.19 -14.57 -60.49
C LEU A 238 -46.02 -15.41 -59.50
N LEU A 239 -46.48 -16.59 -59.93
CA LEU A 239 -47.23 -17.50 -59.05
C LEU A 239 -46.35 -18.13 -57.96
N CYS A 240 -45.10 -18.48 -58.26
CA CYS A 240 -44.18 -19.01 -57.24
C CYS A 240 -43.79 -17.95 -56.19
N ALA A 241 -43.64 -16.68 -56.57
CA ALA A 241 -43.28 -15.61 -55.63
C ALA A 241 -44.39 -15.30 -54.61
N ILE A 242 -45.64 -15.60 -54.95
CA ILE A 242 -46.81 -15.40 -54.07
C ILE A 242 -46.93 -16.55 -53.04
N TRP A 243 -46.24 -17.67 -53.24
CA TRP A 243 -46.39 -18.86 -52.38
C TRP A 243 -45.26 -19.08 -51.38
N GLU A 244 -44.14 -18.34 -51.47
CA GLU A 244 -42.98 -18.46 -50.56
C GLU A 244 -42.91 -17.36 -49.48
N THR A 245 -43.93 -16.50 -49.34
CA THR A 245 -44.16 -15.63 -48.16
C THR A 245 -45.08 -16.27 -47.16
#